data_AF-A0A954UMW0-F1
#
_entry.id   AF-A0A954UMW0-F1
#
_cell.length_a   1.000
_cell.length_b   1.000
_cell.length_c   1.000
_cell.angle_alpha   90.00
_cell.angle_beta   90.00
_cell.angle_gamma   90.00
#
_symmetry.space_group_name_H-M   'P 1'
#
loop_
_entity.id
_entity.type
_entity.pdbx_description
1 polymer ?
#
loop_
_entity_poly.entity_id
_entity_poly.type
_entity_poly.pdbx_seq_one_letter_code
_entity_poly.pdbx_strand_id
1 'polypeptide(L)'
;HHRAKKRDVGQTVSPSLMEDLETKQAASNPEHILEMVVEELLATMSATERRVVELRIEGCTVADIADQVARSKRTVERVLQNFRERLATLTNDEDLADE
;
A
#
# COMPACT_ATOMS: atom_id res chain seq x y z
N HIS A 1 -0.12 39.62 50.92
CA HIS A 1 0.62 38.52 50.27
C HIS A 1 -0.34 37.68 49.43
N HIS A 2 -0.29 37.77 48.10
CA HIS A 2 -1.18 37.03 47.19
C HIS A 2 -0.30 36.35 46.12
N ARG A 3 -0.07 35.04 46.24
CA ARG A 3 0.69 34.25 45.25
C ARG A 3 -0.30 33.42 44.43
N ALA A 4 -0.57 33.87 43.21
CA ALA A 4 -1.33 33.12 42.22
C ALA A 4 -0.52 31.87 41.80
N LYS A 5 -1.14 30.70 41.94
CA LYS A 5 -0.61 29.40 41.52
C LYS A 5 -0.65 29.37 39.98
N LYS A 6 0.52 29.44 39.34
CA LYS A 6 0.63 29.32 37.87
C LYS A 6 0.06 27.97 37.44
N ARG A 7 -0.87 27.97 36.49
CA ARG A 7 -1.34 26.76 35.82
C ARG A 7 -0.20 26.19 34.99
N ASP A 8 0.08 24.90 35.17
CA ASP A 8 0.98 24.13 34.33
C ASP A 8 0.34 23.92 32.95
N VAL A 9 1.15 24.05 31.90
CA VAL A 9 0.75 23.97 30.49
C VAL A 9 1.36 22.72 29.85
N GLY A 10 1.60 21.69 30.67
CA GLY A 10 2.06 20.38 30.21
C GLY A 10 0.95 19.62 29.49
N GLN A 11 1.06 19.56 28.17
CA GLN A 11 0.40 18.60 27.27
C GLN A 11 -1.11 18.73 27.08
N THR A 12 -1.49 19.62 26.15
CA THR A 12 -2.60 19.35 25.23
C THR A 12 -2.02 19.07 23.85
N VAL A 13 -1.55 17.84 23.62
CA VAL A 13 -1.32 17.35 22.26
C VAL A 13 -2.68 16.98 21.69
N SER A 14 -3.07 17.64 20.61
CA SER A 14 -4.28 17.29 19.86
C SER A 14 -4.07 15.91 19.20
N PRO A 15 -5.12 15.07 19.11
CA PRO A 15 -5.04 13.77 18.42
C PRO A 15 -4.51 13.89 16.99
N SER A 16 -4.82 15.02 16.34
CA SER A 16 -4.37 15.33 14.97
C SER A 16 -2.85 15.37 14.81
N LEU A 17 -2.09 15.77 15.84
CA LEU A 17 -0.64 15.89 15.72
C LEU A 17 0.06 14.52 15.82
N MET A 18 -0.58 13.56 16.48
CA MET A 18 -0.08 12.19 16.64
C MET A 18 -0.26 11.40 15.33
N GLU A 19 -1.43 11.55 14.70
CA GLU A 19 -1.75 11.00 13.37
C GLU A 19 -0.83 11.60 12.27
N ASP A 20 -0.51 12.89 12.37
CA ASP A 20 0.39 13.60 11.46
C ASP A 20 1.87 13.16 11.62
N LEU A 21 2.28 12.77 12.83
CA LEU A 21 3.61 12.22 13.13
C LEU A 21 3.74 10.76 12.70
N GLU A 22 2.69 9.95 12.88
CA GLU A 22 2.64 8.57 12.37
C GLU A 22 2.69 8.56 10.84
N THR A 23 1.94 9.43 10.18
CA THR A 23 1.98 9.59 8.71
C THR A 23 3.37 10.04 8.21
N LYS A 24 4.02 10.97 8.93
CA LYS A 24 5.39 11.43 8.58
C LYS A 24 6.49 10.40 8.84
N GLN A 25 6.34 9.57 9.87
CA GLN A 25 7.27 8.45 10.13
C GLN A 25 7.04 7.28 9.18
N ALA A 26 5.78 6.99 8.85
CA ALA A 26 5.40 6.03 7.82
C ALA A 26 5.95 6.42 6.44
N ALA A 27 5.94 7.71 6.10
CA ALA A 27 6.59 8.24 4.90
C ALA A 27 8.13 8.13 4.90
N SER A 28 8.76 7.82 6.04
CA SER A 28 10.19 7.47 6.11
C SER A 28 10.45 5.96 6.02
N ASN A 29 9.41 5.11 6.04
CA ASN A 29 9.56 3.67 5.87
C ASN A 29 9.23 3.27 4.41
N PRO A 30 10.22 2.89 3.59
CA PRO A 30 9.99 2.49 2.21
C PRO A 30 9.06 1.27 2.08
N GLU A 31 8.99 0.40 3.10
CA GLU A 31 8.07 -0.74 3.11
C GLU A 31 6.61 -0.29 3.18
N HIS A 32 6.32 0.73 3.99
CA HIS A 32 4.96 1.24 4.16
C HIS A 32 4.49 2.01 2.92
N ILE A 33 5.41 2.72 2.25
CA ILE A 33 5.13 3.33 0.95
C ILE A 33 4.79 2.25 -0.08
N LEU A 34 5.56 1.16 -0.14
CA LEU A 34 5.28 0.05 -1.06
C LEU A 34 3.93 -0.61 -0.76
N GLU A 35 3.60 -0.81 0.52
CA GLU A 35 2.30 -1.36 0.94
C GLU A 35 1.14 -0.47 0.46
N MET A 36 1.21 0.84 0.69
CA MET A 36 0.20 1.79 0.19
C MET A 36 0.06 1.74 -1.34
N VAL A 37 1.17 1.71 -2.09
CA VAL A 37 1.14 1.62 -3.56
C VAL A 37 0.50 0.32 -4.03
N VAL A 38 0.80 -0.81 -3.37
CA VAL A 38 0.18 -2.11 -3.68
C VAL A 38 -1.32 -2.06 -3.40
N GLU A 39 -1.75 -1.53 -2.25
CA GLU A 39 -3.16 -1.38 -1.91
C GLU A 39 -3.92 -0.52 -2.92
N GLU A 40 -3.35 0.62 -3.33
CA GLU A 40 -3.91 1.48 -4.37
C GLU A 40 -4.07 0.75 -5.71
N LEU A 41 -3.05 0.01 -6.14
CA LEU A 41 -3.15 -0.81 -7.35
C LEU A 41 -4.27 -1.85 -7.25
N LEU A 42 -4.35 -2.57 -6.14
CA LEU A 42 -5.39 -3.58 -5.88
C LEU A 42 -6.80 -2.96 -5.82
N ALA A 43 -6.93 -1.71 -5.39
CA ALA A 43 -8.20 -1.00 -5.35
C ALA A 43 -8.78 -0.75 -6.76
N THR A 44 -7.92 -0.58 -7.78
CA THR A 44 -8.33 -0.39 -9.18
C THR A 44 -8.75 -1.67 -9.90
N MET A 45 -8.47 -2.84 -9.31
CA MET A 45 -8.72 -4.14 -9.91
C MET A 45 -10.11 -4.67 -9.56
N SER A 46 -10.67 -5.54 -10.42
CA SER A 46 -11.89 -6.26 -10.05
C SER A 46 -11.65 -7.22 -8.89
N ALA A 47 -12.70 -7.60 -8.15
CA ALA A 47 -12.57 -8.48 -6.99
C ALA A 47 -11.90 -9.82 -7.33
N THR A 48 -12.17 -10.38 -8.51
CA THR A 48 -11.53 -11.63 -8.96
C THR A 48 -10.05 -11.43 -9.23
N GLU A 49 -9.66 -10.34 -9.90
CA GLU A 49 -8.26 -10.07 -10.22
C GLU A 49 -7.46 -9.75 -8.96
N ARG A 50 -8.03 -8.98 -8.03
CA ARG A 50 -7.46 -8.72 -6.72
C ARG A 50 -7.17 -10.03 -5.99
N ARG A 51 -8.15 -10.95 -5.93
CA ARG A 51 -7.97 -12.24 -5.26
C ARG A 51 -6.84 -13.08 -5.89
N VAL A 52 -6.68 -13.02 -7.21
CA VAL A 52 -5.56 -13.66 -7.92
C VAL A 52 -4.21 -13.12 -7.44
N VAL A 53 -4.08 -11.80 -7.29
CA VAL A 53 -2.83 -11.16 -6.84
C VAL A 53 -2.56 -11.45 -5.37
N GLU A 54 -3.56 -11.32 -4.50
CA GLU A 54 -3.45 -11.65 -3.07
C GLU A 54 -2.94 -13.08 -2.86
N LEU A 55 -3.57 -14.07 -3.49
CA LEU A 55 -3.13 -15.47 -3.39
C LEU A 55 -1.69 -15.66 -3.89
N ARG A 56 -1.25 -14.87 -4.87
CA ARG A 56 0.12 -14.94 -5.35
C ARG A 56 1.11 -14.35 -4.35
N ILE A 57 0.75 -13.27 -3.67
CA ILE A 57 1.51 -12.66 -2.57
C ILE A 57 1.60 -13.64 -1.39
N GLU A 58 0.50 -14.34 -1.08
CA GLU A 58 0.44 -15.42 -0.09
C GLU A 58 1.31 -16.64 -0.46
N GLY A 59 1.85 -16.69 -1.70
CA GLY A 59 2.80 -17.71 -2.15
C GLY A 59 2.18 -18.86 -2.95
N CYS A 60 0.88 -18.83 -3.26
CA CYS A 60 0.22 -19.87 -4.06
C CYS A 60 0.80 -19.95 -5.48
N THR A 61 0.76 -21.15 -6.07
CA THR A 61 1.16 -21.34 -7.47
C THR A 61 0.03 -20.92 -8.43
N VAL A 62 0.36 -20.68 -9.70
CA VAL A 62 -0.64 -20.36 -10.73
C VAL A 62 -1.70 -21.45 -10.86
N ALA A 63 -1.33 -22.73 -10.66
CA ALA A 63 -2.27 -23.84 -10.70
C ALA A 63 -3.25 -23.78 -9.53
N ASP A 64 -2.75 -23.61 -8.30
CA ASP A 64 -3.59 -23.52 -7.10
C ASP A 64 -4.55 -22.32 -7.19
N ILE A 65 -4.07 -21.19 -7.70
CA ILE A 65 -4.88 -19.98 -7.90
C ILE A 65 -5.98 -20.24 -8.93
N ALA A 66 -5.64 -20.84 -10.07
CA ALA A 66 -6.58 -21.14 -11.13
C ALA A 66 -7.74 -22.01 -10.62
N ASP A 67 -7.43 -23.02 -9.81
CA ASP A 67 -8.42 -23.91 -9.20
C ASP A 67 -9.28 -23.16 -8.16
N GLN A 68 -8.68 -22.34 -7.30
CA GLN A 68 -9.41 -21.58 -6.28
C GLN A 68 -10.34 -20.50 -6.84
N VAL A 69 -9.91 -19.77 -7.89
CA VAL A 69 -10.70 -18.69 -8.49
C VAL A 69 -11.58 -19.15 -9.65
N ALA A 70 -11.60 -20.45 -9.96
CA ALA A 70 -12.33 -21.06 -11.06
C ALA A 70 -12.06 -20.38 -12.42
N ARG A 71 -10.78 -20.11 -12.73
CA ARG A 71 -10.32 -19.50 -13.99
C ARG A 71 -9.25 -20.36 -14.65
N SER A 72 -9.02 -20.16 -15.95
CA SER A 72 -7.92 -20.85 -16.63
C SER A 72 -6.56 -20.31 -16.18
N LYS A 73 -5.52 -21.16 -16.18
CA LYS A 73 -4.13 -20.76 -15.87
C LYS A 73 -3.67 -19.56 -16.69
N ARG A 74 -3.98 -19.54 -17.99
CA ARG A 74 -3.71 -18.40 -18.88
C ARG A 74 -4.33 -17.09 -18.41
N THR A 75 -5.53 -17.14 -17.84
CA THR A 75 -6.19 -15.93 -17.29
C THR A 75 -5.46 -15.45 -16.06
N VAL A 76 -5.10 -16.36 -15.15
CA VAL A 76 -4.32 -16.05 -13.94
C VAL A 76 -2.98 -15.42 -14.31
N GLU A 77 -2.23 -16.04 -15.22
CA GLU A 77 -0.95 -15.53 -15.72
C GLU A 77 -1.08 -14.12 -16.30
N ARG A 78 -2.09 -13.88 -17.14
CA ARG A 78 -2.34 -12.56 -17.71
C ARG A 78 -2.65 -11.51 -16.65
N VAL A 79 -3.44 -11.83 -15.64
CA VAL A 79 -3.73 -10.91 -14.53
C VAL A 79 -2.46 -10.58 -13.75
N LEU A 80 -1.65 -11.59 -13.41
CA LEU A 80 -0.39 -11.39 -12.69
C LEU A 80 0.63 -10.60 -13.52
N GLN A 81 0.68 -10.84 -14.83
CA GLN A 81 1.54 -10.11 -15.74
C GLN A 81 1.13 -8.63 -15.84
N ASN A 82 -0.16 -8.35 -16.05
CA ASN A 82 -0.68 -6.98 -16.07
C ASN A 82 -0.41 -6.23 -14.75
N PHE A 83 -0.55 -6.91 -13.61
CA PHE A 83 -0.23 -6.33 -12.30
C PHE A 83 1.25 -5.97 -12.17
N ARG A 84 2.15 -6.88 -12.59
CA ARG A 84 3.60 -6.63 -12.61
C ARG A 84 4.00 -5.47 -13.50
N GLU A 85 3.40 -5.36 -14.68
CA GLU A 85 3.64 -4.26 -15.61
C GLU A 85 3.26 -2.92 -14.99
N ARG A 86 2.09 -2.82 -14.36
CA ARG A 86 1.67 -1.61 -13.64
C ARG A 86 2.61 -1.26 -12.49
N LEU A 87 3.02 -2.25 -11.70
CA LEU A 87 3.95 -2.04 -10.60
C LEU A 87 5.32 -1.57 -11.11
N ALA A 88 5.82 -2.15 -12.20
CA ALA A 88 7.07 -1.76 -12.84
C ALA A 88 7.03 -0.33 -13.38
N THR A 89 5.92 0.08 -14.01
CA THR A 89 5.74 1.47 -14.48
C THR A 89 5.79 2.47 -13.34
N LEU A 90 5.29 2.13 -12.15
CA LEU A 90 5.32 3.02 -10.98
C LEU A 90 6.66 3.05 -10.25
N THR A 91 7.51 2.02 -10.42
CA THR A 91 8.78 1.90 -9.70
C THR A 91 9.99 2.26 -10.56
N ASN A 92 9.90 2.13 -11.89
CA ASN A 92 10.96 2.51 -12.82
C ASN A 92 10.75 3.96 -13.28
N ASP A 93 11.14 4.90 -12.43
CA ASP A 93 11.07 6.35 -12.68
C ASP A 93 12.37 6.87 -13.34
N GLU A 94 12.79 6.26 -14.46
CA GLU A 94 13.97 6.71 -15.26
C GLU A 94 13.60 7.29 -16.66
N ASP A 95 12.34 7.25 -17.11
CA ASP A 95 11.96 7.57 -18.50
C ASP A 95 11.23 8.92 -18.72
N LEU A 96 11.38 9.93 -17.84
CA LEU A 96 10.79 11.28 -18.03
C LEU A 96 11.82 12.43 -18.05
N ALA A 97 13.09 12.15 -18.33
CA ALA A 97 14.15 13.17 -18.35
C ALA A 97 14.73 13.51 -19.74
N ASP A 98 14.09 13.09 -20.83
CA ASP A 98 14.52 13.43 -22.20
C ASP A 98 13.34 13.96 -23.05
N GLU A 99 12.95 15.22 -22.85
CA GLU A 99 12.40 16.12 -23.88
C GLU A 99 12.82 17.58 -23.65
#